data_AF-A0A8T2EJU4-F1
#
_entry.id   AF-A0A8T2EJU4-F1
#
_cell.length_a   1.000
_cell.length_b   1.000
_cell.length_c   1.000
_cell.angle_alpha   90.00
_cell.angle_beta   90.00
_cell.angle_gamma   90.00
#
_symmetry.space_group_name_H-M   'P 1'
#
loop_
_entity.id
_entity.type
_entity.pdbx_description
1 polymer ?
#
loop_
_entity_poly.entity_id
_entity_poly.type
_entity_poly.pdbx_seq_one_letter_code
_entity_poly.pdbx_strand_id
1 'polypeptide(L)'
;MEFNKTNRIIVIFTVSILVTISTHVESRSDSPFSAPAPAPEVMKPIASPANSPAEIYTDSPAASLEAPADSFSPTNPPSEIDIYSPATSPEALVASPEALAESSSAAPSGIKVSSSPRSLLNPPLLSPEIKTICGKTDNPPLCESSVSPLLTPQLKPDTSSVLILAIQASITATKAAMATVEKVDASDCQELYDDAVVNLEEAVNAVKSSDIATVNTNLSAAMTDYSTCNDGFEESGEPNPLADVADKLTKMVSNCLAISTLIK
;
A
#
# COMPACT_ATOMS: atom_id res chain seq x y z
N MET A 1 4.17 35.39 35.03
CA MET A 1 4.73 34.08 34.63
C MET A 1 5.03 33.95 33.14
N GLU A 2 4.64 34.91 32.28
CA GLU A 2 4.89 34.87 30.83
C GLU A 2 6.37 35.11 30.41
N PHE A 3 7.11 35.96 31.15
CA PHE A 3 8.49 36.33 30.80
C PHE A 3 9.49 35.15 30.79
N ASN A 4 9.23 34.13 31.61
CA ASN A 4 10.09 32.95 31.69
C ASN A 4 9.84 31.97 30.53
N LYS A 5 8.64 31.98 29.94
CA LYS A 5 8.29 31.12 28.80
C LYS A 5 8.93 31.64 27.51
N THR A 6 8.91 32.95 27.29
CA THR A 6 9.57 33.59 26.15
C THR A 6 11.09 33.43 26.19
N ASN A 7 11.72 33.58 27.36
CA ASN A 7 13.16 33.34 27.50
C ASN A 7 13.55 31.87 27.27
N ARG A 8 12.72 30.91 27.72
CA ARG A 8 12.97 29.48 27.45
C ARG A 8 12.85 29.15 25.96
N ILE A 9 11.87 29.74 25.27
CA ILE A 9 11.70 29.55 23.83
C ILE A 9 12.91 30.15 23.07
N ILE A 10 13.34 31.36 23.41
CA ILE A 10 14.50 32.01 22.78
C ILE A 10 15.77 31.17 22.99
N VAL A 11 16.02 30.67 24.20
CA VAL A 11 17.19 29.83 24.49
C VAL A 11 17.15 28.50 23.74
N ILE A 12 15.98 27.87 23.60
CA ILE A 12 15.85 26.62 22.84
C ILE A 12 16.10 26.85 21.35
N PHE A 13 15.56 27.93 20.77
CA PHE A 13 15.79 28.27 19.37
C PHE A 13 17.25 28.65 19.10
N THR A 14 17.92 29.40 19.98
CA THR A 14 19.33 29.77 19.78
C THR A 14 20.27 28.58 19.93
N VAL A 15 20.04 27.69 20.90
CA VAL A 15 20.83 26.46 21.05
C VAL A 15 20.63 25.52 19.87
N SER A 16 19.39 25.37 19.37
CA SER A 16 19.11 24.51 18.21
C SER A 16 19.81 25.00 16.95
N ILE A 17 19.79 26.31 16.68
CA ILE A 17 20.47 26.94 15.54
C ILE A 17 22.00 26.81 15.66
N LEU A 18 22.57 27.01 16.86
CA LEU A 18 24.00 26.82 17.11
C LEU A 18 24.46 25.37 16.85
N VAL A 19 23.66 24.38 17.26
CA VAL A 19 23.95 22.96 17.00
C VAL A 19 23.87 22.62 15.51
N THR A 20 22.98 23.26 14.75
CA THR A 20 22.90 23.05 13.29
C THR A 20 24.09 23.69 12.55
N ILE A 21 24.62 24.81 13.04
CA ILE A 21 25.79 25.47 12.43
C ILE A 21 27.08 24.69 12.74
N SER A 22 27.22 24.14 13.95
CA SER A 22 28.40 23.34 14.33
C SER A 22 28.51 21.99 13.62
N THR A 23 27.41 21.45 13.07
CA THR A 23 27.43 20.18 12.32
C THR A 23 27.73 20.36 10.82
N HIS A 24 27.79 21.60 10.31
CA HIS A 24 28.01 21.89 8.90
C HIS A 24 29.41 22.47 8.57
N VAL A 25 30.29 22.55 9.56
CA VAL A 25 31.69 22.98 9.40
C VAL A 25 32.61 21.89 9.94
N GLU A 26 32.74 20.79 9.20
CA GLU A 26 33.95 19.98 9.21
C GLU A 26 34.02 19.19 7.89
N SER A 27 35.19 19.25 7.25
CA SER A 27 35.63 18.46 6.08
C SER A 27 35.46 19.06 4.67
N ARG A 28 36.27 20.10 4.41
CA ARG A 28 37.03 20.30 3.16
C ARG A 28 38.22 21.21 3.54
N SER A 29 39.50 20.96 3.31
CA SER A 29 40.29 20.07 2.45
C SER A 29 41.72 20.15 3.00
N ASP A 30 42.54 19.10 2.88
CA ASP A 30 43.97 19.32 2.60
C ASP A 30 44.56 18.10 1.88
N SER A 31 45.00 18.34 0.65
CA SER A 31 45.79 17.42 -0.18
C SER A 31 47.27 17.66 0.09
N PRO A 32 48.11 16.63 -0.03
CA PRO A 32 49.49 16.83 -0.47
C PRO A 32 49.77 16.07 -1.77
N PHE A 33 50.19 16.86 -2.75
CA PHE A 33 51.27 16.64 -3.72
C PHE A 33 51.56 15.23 -4.28
N SER A 34 51.50 15.17 -5.62
CA SER A 34 51.81 14.04 -6.51
C SER A 34 53.20 13.41 -6.34
N ALA A 35 53.25 12.09 -6.48
CA ALA A 35 54.38 11.34 -7.05
C ALA A 35 53.89 10.53 -8.27
N PRO A 36 54.72 10.25 -9.30
CA PRO A 36 54.28 9.60 -10.53
C PRO A 36 54.10 8.09 -10.34
N ALA A 37 53.06 7.54 -10.96
CA ALA A 37 52.79 6.10 -11.00
C ALA A 37 53.85 5.36 -11.85
N PRO A 38 54.24 4.12 -11.48
CA PRO A 38 54.99 3.24 -12.38
C PRO A 38 54.11 2.77 -13.55
N ALA A 39 54.73 2.62 -14.71
CA ALA A 39 54.10 2.19 -15.96
C ALA A 39 53.41 0.82 -15.86
N PRO A 40 52.31 0.57 -16.61
CA PRO A 40 51.72 -0.75 -16.68
C PRO A 40 52.65 -1.71 -17.44
N GLU A 41 53.00 -2.82 -16.81
CA GLU A 41 53.62 -3.96 -17.51
C GLU A 41 52.66 -4.48 -18.58
N VAL A 42 53.14 -4.43 -19.82
CA VAL A 42 52.52 -5.03 -20.99
C VAL A 42 52.50 -6.54 -20.79
N MET A 43 51.33 -7.10 -20.52
CA MET A 43 51.14 -8.54 -20.50
C MET A 43 51.37 -9.07 -21.92
N LYS A 44 52.47 -9.82 -22.09
CA LYS A 44 52.89 -10.43 -23.36
C LYS A 44 51.83 -11.39 -23.90
N PRO A 45 51.60 -11.42 -25.22
CA PRO A 45 50.72 -12.41 -25.83
C PRO A 45 51.37 -13.80 -25.77
N ILE A 46 50.68 -14.76 -25.17
CA ILE A 46 51.06 -16.16 -25.22
C ILE A 46 50.71 -16.68 -26.61
N ALA A 47 51.75 -17.00 -27.37
CA ALA A 47 51.63 -17.70 -28.64
C ALA A 47 51.03 -19.09 -28.43
N SER A 48 49.97 -19.40 -29.19
CA SER A 48 49.51 -20.78 -29.40
C SER A 48 50.53 -21.53 -30.25
N PRO A 49 50.91 -22.76 -29.88
CA PRO A 49 51.35 -23.75 -30.85
C PRO A 49 50.15 -24.57 -31.31
N ALA A 50 49.98 -24.64 -32.63
CA ALA A 50 49.17 -25.63 -33.29
C ALA A 50 49.75 -27.03 -33.06
N ASN A 51 48.89 -28.01 -32.74
CA ASN A 51 48.86 -29.31 -33.42
C ASN A 51 47.66 -30.13 -32.95
N SER A 52 46.84 -30.53 -33.92
CA SER A 52 45.96 -31.70 -33.86
C SER A 52 46.83 -32.96 -34.05
N PRO A 53 46.36 -34.18 -33.70
CA PRO A 53 45.50 -34.88 -34.65
C PRO A 53 44.31 -35.65 -34.04
N ALA A 54 43.39 -35.91 -34.96
CA ALA A 54 42.17 -36.71 -34.93
C ALA A 54 42.18 -37.99 -34.09
N GLU A 55 41.02 -38.32 -33.51
CA GLU A 55 40.43 -39.65 -33.59
C GLU A 55 38.91 -39.52 -33.77
N ILE A 56 38.42 -40.34 -34.69
CA ILE A 56 37.07 -40.43 -35.22
C ILE A 56 36.32 -41.44 -34.35
N TYR A 57 35.09 -41.15 -33.89
CA TYR A 57 34.09 -42.21 -33.78
C TYR A 57 32.69 -41.64 -34.00
N THR A 58 32.21 -41.90 -35.20
CA THR A 58 30.82 -42.08 -35.59
C THR A 58 30.09 -43.01 -34.61
N ASP A 59 28.89 -42.67 -34.18
CA ASP A 59 27.72 -43.39 -34.69
C ASP A 59 26.41 -42.66 -34.38
N SER A 60 25.55 -42.63 -35.38
CA SER A 60 24.13 -42.33 -35.29
C SER A 60 23.44 -43.57 -35.81
N PRO A 61 22.33 -44.00 -35.20
CA PRO A 61 21.20 -44.19 -36.09
C PRO A 61 19.89 -43.69 -35.53
N ALA A 62 19.10 -43.15 -36.45
CA ALA A 62 17.68 -42.91 -36.34
C ALA A 62 16.89 -44.21 -36.59
N ALA A 63 15.83 -44.43 -35.82
CA ALA A 63 14.55 -45.04 -36.21
C ALA A 63 13.61 -44.97 -34.97
N SER A 64 12.53 -44.17 -35.04
CA SER A 64 11.15 -44.65 -35.28
C SER A 64 10.67 -45.70 -34.28
N LEU A 65 9.71 -45.34 -33.43
CA LEU A 65 8.33 -45.87 -33.37
C LEU A 65 7.66 -45.60 -32.02
N GLU A 66 6.40 -45.15 -32.13
CA GLU A 66 5.26 -45.40 -31.25
C GLU A 66 5.14 -44.69 -29.88
N ALA A 67 4.08 -43.88 -29.82
CA ALA A 67 3.41 -43.44 -28.60
C ALA A 67 2.67 -44.61 -27.92
N PRO A 68 2.49 -44.54 -26.61
CA PRO A 68 1.29 -45.06 -25.97
C PRO A 68 0.44 -43.90 -25.47
N ALA A 69 -0.79 -43.86 -25.96
CA ALA A 69 -1.89 -43.25 -25.24
C ALA A 69 -2.10 -44.07 -23.96
N ASP A 70 -2.05 -43.42 -22.80
CA ASP A 70 -2.72 -43.94 -21.62
C ASP A 70 -3.70 -42.90 -21.09
N SER A 71 -4.95 -43.31 -21.23
CA SER A 71 -6.18 -42.63 -20.86
C SER A 71 -6.48 -42.99 -19.41
N PHE A 72 -6.45 -42.01 -18.52
CA PHE A 72 -7.14 -42.13 -17.23
C PHE A 72 -7.85 -40.81 -16.92
N SER A 73 -9.04 -40.66 -17.51
CA SER A 73 -10.10 -39.84 -16.94
C SER A 73 -10.66 -40.53 -15.68
N PRO A 74 -10.76 -39.85 -14.54
CA PRO A 74 -11.74 -40.18 -13.53
C PRO A 74 -13.03 -39.42 -13.86
N THR A 75 -13.93 -40.10 -14.56
CA THR A 75 -15.35 -39.72 -14.62
C THR A 75 -15.96 -40.03 -13.25
N ASN A 76 -16.09 -39.01 -12.40
CA ASN A 76 -17.02 -39.08 -11.27
C ASN A 76 -18.41 -38.65 -11.77
N PRO A 77 -19.43 -39.53 -11.74
CA PRO A 77 -20.81 -39.11 -11.88
C PRO A 77 -21.28 -38.46 -10.58
N PRO A 78 -22.10 -37.38 -10.63
CA PRO A 78 -22.79 -36.90 -9.45
C PRO A 78 -23.91 -37.89 -9.12
N SER A 79 -23.87 -38.44 -7.92
CA SER A 79 -25.00 -39.17 -7.33
C SER A 79 -26.16 -38.21 -7.12
N GLU A 80 -27.28 -38.49 -7.79
CA GLU A 80 -28.60 -37.94 -7.53
C GLU A 80 -28.98 -38.14 -6.06
N ILE A 81 -29.33 -37.05 -5.39
CA ILE A 81 -30.16 -37.06 -4.20
C ILE A 81 -31.39 -36.21 -4.51
N ASP A 82 -32.42 -36.88 -5.04
CA ASP A 82 -33.78 -36.38 -4.98
C ASP A 82 -34.36 -36.59 -3.57
N ILE A 83 -35.42 -35.82 -3.30
CA ILE A 83 -36.42 -36.01 -2.23
C ILE A 83 -36.11 -35.26 -0.91
N TYR A 84 -36.57 -33.99 -0.80
CA TYR A 84 -37.85 -33.65 -0.14
C TYR A 84 -37.89 -32.16 0.26
N SER A 85 -38.66 -31.35 -0.47
CA SER A 85 -39.27 -30.15 0.10
C SER A 85 -40.54 -30.55 0.84
N PRO A 86 -40.79 -29.95 2.02
CA PRO A 86 -42.14 -29.54 2.33
C PRO A 86 -42.16 -28.03 2.61
N ALA A 87 -42.99 -27.35 1.83
CA ALA A 87 -43.54 -26.07 2.19
C ALA A 87 -44.44 -26.24 3.42
N THR A 88 -44.31 -25.34 4.40
CA THR A 88 -45.42 -24.96 5.27
C THR A 88 -45.19 -23.56 5.81
N SER A 89 -45.94 -22.63 5.24
CA SER A 89 -46.42 -21.42 5.91
C SER A 89 -47.31 -21.82 7.10
N PRO A 90 -47.38 -20.97 8.13
CA PRO A 90 -48.70 -20.50 8.51
C PRO A 90 -48.81 -18.97 8.53
N GLU A 91 -49.85 -18.47 7.88
CA GLU A 91 -50.57 -17.26 8.29
C GLU A 91 -51.00 -17.39 9.76
N ALA A 92 -50.94 -16.27 10.50
CA ALA A 92 -52.14 -15.54 10.94
C ALA A 92 -51.86 -14.75 12.23
N LEU A 93 -52.08 -13.42 12.11
CA LEU A 93 -52.70 -12.52 13.11
C LEU A 93 -51.91 -12.37 14.44
N VAL A 94 -51.74 -11.21 15.04
CA VAL A 94 -52.78 -10.48 15.77
C VAL A 94 -52.28 -9.06 16.09
N ALA A 95 -53.12 -8.08 15.76
CA ALA A 95 -53.41 -6.81 16.43
C ALA A 95 -52.32 -5.83 16.91
N SER A 96 -52.41 -4.63 16.31
CA SER A 96 -52.22 -3.31 16.94
C SER A 96 -53.11 -3.14 18.20
N PRO A 97 -52.75 -2.29 19.17
CA PRO A 97 -53.44 -1.00 19.21
C PRO A 97 -52.58 0.24 19.58
N GLU A 98 -53.14 1.35 19.11
CA GLU A 98 -53.00 2.79 19.41
C GLU A 98 -52.20 3.28 20.64
N ALA A 99 -51.32 4.23 20.32
CA ALA A 99 -51.27 5.60 20.84
C ALA A 99 -52.00 5.96 22.15
N LEU A 100 -51.24 6.52 23.08
CA LEU A 100 -51.68 7.63 23.93
C LEU A 100 -50.58 8.70 24.01
N ALA A 101 -50.98 9.92 23.66
CA ALA A 101 -50.36 11.20 23.99
C ALA A 101 -50.37 11.40 25.55
N GLU A 102 -49.74 12.37 26.21
CA GLU A 102 -49.19 13.68 25.89
C GLU A 102 -48.47 14.20 27.17
N SER A 103 -47.77 15.33 27.01
CA SER A 103 -47.53 16.39 28.02
C SER A 103 -46.32 16.21 28.96
N SER A 104 -45.52 17.23 29.31
CA SER A 104 -45.22 18.60 28.87
C SER A 104 -44.20 19.15 29.88
N SER A 105 -43.40 20.14 29.45
CA SER A 105 -42.85 21.23 30.28
C SER A 105 -41.71 20.92 31.28
N ALA A 106 -40.50 21.40 30.97
CA ALA A 106 -39.97 22.65 31.53
C ALA A 106 -38.44 22.76 31.33
N ALA A 107 -37.99 23.91 30.83
CA ALA A 107 -36.59 24.33 30.77
C ALA A 107 -35.99 24.60 32.18
N PRO A 108 -34.65 24.70 32.29
CA PRO A 108 -34.10 26.05 32.36
C PRO A 108 -32.82 26.29 31.56
N SER A 109 -32.64 27.58 31.32
CA SER A 109 -31.61 28.31 30.60
C SER A 109 -30.15 27.98 30.90
N GLY A 110 -29.34 27.98 29.83
CA GLY A 110 -28.23 28.93 29.74
C GLY A 110 -26.84 28.44 30.13
N ILE A 111 -26.16 27.71 29.23
CA ILE A 111 -24.70 27.78 29.10
C ILE A 111 -24.39 28.08 27.64
N LYS A 112 -23.83 29.27 27.39
CA LYS A 112 -23.36 29.69 26.07
C LYS A 112 -22.16 28.82 25.67
N VAL A 113 -22.42 27.81 24.84
CA VAL A 113 -21.38 27.12 24.09
C VAL A 113 -20.86 28.11 23.05
N SER A 114 -19.66 28.63 23.26
CA SER A 114 -18.91 29.36 22.24
C SER A 114 -18.40 28.34 21.21
N SER A 115 -19.31 27.81 20.40
CA SER A 115 -18.96 27.08 19.18
C SER A 115 -18.50 28.12 18.16
N SER A 116 -17.19 28.23 18.03
CA SER A 116 -16.54 28.89 16.88
C SER A 116 -17.20 28.38 15.60
N PRO A 117 -17.60 29.25 14.66
CA PRO A 117 -18.14 28.81 13.39
C PRO A 117 -16.99 28.15 12.60
N ARG A 118 -16.92 26.82 12.65
CA ARG A 118 -16.29 26.08 11.56
C ARG A 118 -17.12 26.42 10.33
N SER A 119 -16.54 27.21 9.45
CA SER A 119 -17.07 27.46 8.12
C SER A 119 -17.47 26.10 7.55
N LEU A 120 -18.78 25.89 7.39
CA LEU A 120 -19.34 24.76 6.68
C LEU A 120 -18.98 24.99 5.21
N LEU A 121 -17.74 24.68 4.85
CA LEU A 121 -17.44 24.30 3.48
C LEU A 121 -18.32 23.08 3.23
N ASN A 122 -19.29 23.22 2.32
CA ASN A 122 -19.95 22.05 1.75
C ASN A 122 -18.86 21.03 1.46
N PRO A 123 -18.96 19.78 1.96
CA PRO A 123 -17.96 18.76 1.63
C PRO A 123 -17.81 18.77 0.11
N PRO A 124 -16.57 18.84 -0.43
CA PRO A 124 -16.36 18.87 -1.86
C PRO A 124 -17.16 17.72 -2.45
N LEU A 125 -18.21 18.04 -3.22
CA LEU A 125 -18.98 17.01 -3.89
C LEU A 125 -17.99 16.29 -4.79
N LEU A 126 -17.74 15.02 -4.51
CA LEU A 126 -16.81 14.20 -5.30
C LEU A 126 -17.22 14.31 -6.77
N SER A 127 -16.27 14.70 -7.63
CA SER A 127 -16.61 14.96 -9.04
C SER A 127 -17.09 13.66 -9.73
N PRO A 128 -17.97 13.75 -10.74
CA PRO A 128 -18.42 12.58 -11.49
C PRO A 128 -17.28 11.74 -12.08
N GLU A 129 -16.17 12.36 -12.44
CA GLU A 129 -14.97 11.71 -12.95
C GLU A 129 -14.33 10.80 -11.89
N ILE A 130 -14.17 11.29 -10.65
CA ILE A 130 -13.63 10.49 -9.54
C ILE A 130 -14.55 9.30 -9.26
N LYS A 131 -15.87 9.52 -9.22
CA LYS A 131 -16.84 8.42 -9.03
C LYS A 131 -16.74 7.39 -10.14
N THR A 132 -16.53 7.82 -11.38
CA THR A 132 -16.38 6.92 -12.53
C THR A 132 -15.11 6.09 -12.43
N ILE A 133 -13.99 6.67 -11.97
CA ILE A 133 -12.72 5.98 -11.78
C ILE A 133 -12.80 5.02 -10.60
N CYS A 134 -13.22 5.50 -9.41
CA CYS A 134 -13.39 4.66 -8.23
C CYS A 134 -14.44 3.55 -8.42
N GLY A 135 -15.48 3.79 -9.23
CA GLY A 135 -16.51 2.82 -9.58
C GLY A 135 -16.00 1.60 -10.37
N LYS A 136 -14.75 1.63 -10.85
CA LYS A 136 -14.08 0.51 -11.52
C LYS A 136 -13.14 -0.28 -10.60
N THR A 137 -13.10 0.06 -9.31
CA THR A 137 -12.28 -0.63 -8.31
C THR A 137 -13.08 -1.70 -7.57
N ASP A 138 -12.38 -2.61 -6.88
CA ASP A 138 -13.02 -3.66 -6.09
C ASP A 138 -13.68 -3.12 -4.81
N ASN A 139 -13.22 -1.96 -4.31
CA ASN A 139 -13.79 -1.29 -3.14
C ASN A 139 -14.15 0.18 -3.44
N PRO A 140 -15.19 0.47 -4.26
CA PRO A 140 -15.49 1.84 -4.70
C PRO A 140 -15.75 2.84 -3.55
N PRO A 141 -16.56 2.52 -2.52
CA PRO A 141 -16.78 3.46 -1.42
C PRO A 141 -15.49 3.78 -0.65
N LEU A 142 -14.61 2.79 -0.50
CA LEU A 142 -13.30 2.98 0.12
C LEU A 142 -12.44 3.91 -0.73
N CYS A 143 -12.35 3.67 -2.04
CA CYS A 143 -11.65 4.56 -2.98
C CYS A 143 -12.14 6.02 -2.86
N GLU A 144 -13.45 6.24 -2.96
CA GLU A 144 -14.05 7.58 -2.91
C GLU A 144 -13.74 8.29 -1.58
N SER A 145 -13.95 7.59 -0.46
CA SER A 145 -13.72 8.15 0.88
C SER A 145 -12.23 8.41 1.16
N SER A 146 -11.33 7.60 0.59
CA SER A 146 -9.88 7.75 0.73
C SER A 146 -9.32 8.93 -0.06
N VAL A 147 -9.83 9.20 -1.27
CA VAL A 147 -9.32 10.31 -2.09
C VAL A 147 -9.96 11.65 -1.75
N SER A 148 -11.20 11.67 -1.25
CA SER A 148 -11.95 12.90 -0.96
C SER A 148 -11.19 13.92 -0.08
N PRO A 149 -10.48 13.53 1.00
CA PRO A 149 -9.76 14.47 1.84
C PRO A 149 -8.54 15.12 1.18
N LEU A 150 -8.05 14.54 0.09
CA LEU A 150 -6.84 14.97 -0.63
C LEU A 150 -7.15 15.87 -1.84
N LEU A 151 -8.44 16.07 -2.14
CA LEU A 151 -8.87 16.91 -3.26
C LEU A 151 -8.58 18.38 -2.98
N THR A 152 -8.07 19.07 -3.99
CA THR A 152 -7.90 20.53 -3.97
C THR A 152 -8.77 21.18 -5.04
N PRO A 153 -9.21 22.44 -4.87
CA PRO A 153 -10.07 23.12 -5.87
C PRO A 153 -9.45 23.21 -7.27
N GLN A 154 -8.11 23.17 -7.36
CA GLN A 154 -7.37 23.29 -8.61
C GLN A 154 -7.13 21.95 -9.31
N LEU A 155 -7.39 20.84 -8.63
CA LEU A 155 -7.21 19.51 -9.18
C LEU A 155 -8.26 19.27 -10.27
N LYS A 156 -7.81 18.95 -11.48
CA LYS A 156 -8.66 18.37 -12.52
C LYS A 156 -8.50 16.85 -12.47
N PRO A 157 -9.53 16.09 -12.05
CA PRO A 157 -9.40 14.65 -11.93
C PRO A 157 -9.27 13.98 -13.30
N ASP A 158 -8.27 13.13 -13.42
CA ASP A 158 -8.04 12.15 -14.47
C ASP A 158 -7.53 10.84 -13.84
N THR A 159 -7.36 9.78 -14.64
CA THR A 159 -6.96 8.48 -14.11
C THR A 159 -5.65 8.54 -13.31
N SER A 160 -4.63 9.22 -13.84
CA SER A 160 -3.30 9.28 -13.20
C SER A 160 -3.32 10.12 -11.93
N SER A 161 -4.03 11.25 -11.91
CA SER A 161 -4.17 12.07 -10.70
C SER A 161 -5.00 11.39 -9.62
N VAL A 162 -6.08 10.68 -9.98
CA VAL A 162 -6.85 9.89 -9.01
C VAL A 162 -6.02 8.72 -8.48
N LEU A 163 -5.21 8.07 -9.32
CA LEU A 163 -4.25 7.05 -8.88
C LEU A 163 -3.25 7.61 -7.86
N ILE A 164 -2.63 8.76 -8.15
CA ILE A 164 -1.69 9.41 -7.23
C ILE A 164 -2.36 9.70 -5.87
N LEU A 165 -3.59 10.23 -5.88
CA LEU A 165 -4.32 10.50 -4.65
C LEU A 165 -4.65 9.22 -3.87
N ALA A 166 -5.03 8.14 -4.56
CA ALA A 166 -5.31 6.86 -3.92
C ALA A 166 -4.04 6.26 -3.28
N ILE A 167 -2.88 6.37 -3.95
CA ILE A 167 -1.60 5.93 -3.39
C ILE A 167 -1.21 6.81 -2.20
N GLN A 168 -1.38 8.14 -2.28
CA GLN A 168 -1.12 9.06 -1.16
C GLN A 168 -2.01 8.79 0.05
N ALA A 169 -3.27 8.43 -0.19
CA ALA A 169 -4.19 8.01 0.88
C ALA A 169 -3.70 6.71 1.53
N SER A 170 -3.19 5.77 0.73
CA SER A 170 -2.58 4.53 1.20
C SER A 170 -1.35 4.82 2.06
N ILE A 171 -0.40 5.65 1.59
CA ILE A 171 0.78 6.07 2.37
C ILE A 171 0.37 6.66 3.73
N THR A 172 -0.63 7.55 3.73
CA THR A 172 -1.12 8.20 4.95
C THR A 172 -1.71 7.18 5.92
N ALA A 173 -2.50 6.23 5.40
CA ALA A 173 -3.10 5.18 6.20
C ALA A 173 -2.04 4.20 6.75
N THR A 174 -1.02 3.83 5.96
CA THR A 174 0.09 2.97 6.40
C THR A 174 0.89 3.64 7.50
N LYS A 175 1.26 4.92 7.32
CA LYS A 175 1.93 5.71 8.36
C LYS A 175 1.11 5.81 9.64
N ALA A 176 -0.21 5.93 9.54
CA ALA A 176 -1.09 5.93 10.71
C ALA A 176 -1.15 4.56 11.40
N ALA A 177 -1.07 3.47 10.63
CA ALA A 177 -1.08 2.11 11.15
C ALA A 177 0.19 1.77 11.96
N MET A 178 1.33 2.41 11.65
CA MET A 178 2.58 2.24 12.40
C MET A 178 2.43 2.55 13.89
N ALA A 179 1.54 3.47 14.30
CA ALA A 179 1.26 3.71 15.71
C ALA A 179 0.62 2.49 16.41
N THR A 180 -0.10 1.66 15.66
CA THR A 180 -0.63 0.37 16.17
C THR A 180 0.47 -0.66 16.22
N VAL A 181 1.34 -0.72 15.19
CA VAL A 181 2.52 -1.60 15.15
C VAL A 181 3.44 -1.36 16.35
N GLU A 182 3.79 -0.10 16.61
CA GLU A 182 4.60 0.31 17.78
C GLU A 182 3.93 -0.09 19.10
N LYS A 183 2.61 0.13 19.22
CA LYS A 183 1.86 -0.20 20.43
C LYS A 183 1.87 -1.70 20.76
N VAL A 184 1.93 -2.56 19.75
CA VAL A 184 1.93 -4.03 19.91
C VAL A 184 3.34 -4.62 19.89
N ASP A 185 4.38 -3.78 19.83
CA ASP A 185 5.79 -4.16 19.87
C ASP A 185 6.18 -5.20 18.80
N ALA A 186 5.63 -5.05 17.59
CA ALA A 186 5.87 -5.96 16.47
C ALA A 186 6.98 -5.39 15.56
N SER A 187 8.25 -5.59 15.94
CA SER A 187 9.42 -5.06 15.20
C SER A 187 9.48 -5.52 13.75
N ASP A 188 9.16 -6.77 13.48
CA ASP A 188 9.22 -7.31 12.11
C ASP A 188 8.13 -6.68 11.24
N CYS A 189 6.95 -6.43 11.81
CA CYS A 189 5.91 -5.66 11.14
C CYS A 189 6.28 -4.18 10.97
N GLN A 190 7.10 -3.60 11.85
CA GLN A 190 7.56 -2.23 11.72
C GLN A 190 8.38 -2.07 10.44
N GLU A 191 9.36 -2.96 10.22
CA GLU A 191 10.17 -2.97 8.99
C GLU A 191 9.31 -3.14 7.74
N LEU A 192 8.38 -4.10 7.76
CA LEU A 192 7.46 -4.34 6.63
C LEU A 192 6.56 -3.13 6.33
N TYR A 193 6.04 -2.44 7.35
CA TYR A 193 5.20 -1.26 7.12
C TYR A 193 6.03 -0.05 6.64
N ASP A 194 7.29 0.08 7.06
CA ASP A 194 8.22 1.07 6.52
C ASP A 194 8.54 0.78 5.04
N ASP A 195 8.81 -0.48 4.69
CA ASP A 195 9.02 -0.91 3.30
C ASP A 195 7.77 -0.67 2.44
N ALA A 196 6.57 -0.96 2.97
CA ALA A 196 5.32 -0.67 2.28
C ALA A 196 5.16 0.82 1.97
N VAL A 197 5.57 1.71 2.89
CA VAL A 197 5.59 3.15 2.64
C VAL A 197 6.55 3.51 1.50
N VAL A 198 7.77 2.97 1.51
CA VAL A 198 8.77 3.22 0.45
C VAL A 198 8.25 2.75 -0.90
N ASN A 199 7.71 1.53 -0.97
CA ASN A 199 7.08 0.97 -2.16
C ASN A 199 5.97 1.90 -2.69
N LEU A 200 5.07 2.37 -1.81
CA LEU A 200 4.01 3.30 -2.22
C LEU A 200 4.55 4.65 -2.71
N GLU A 201 5.61 5.19 -2.10
CA GLU A 201 6.25 6.43 -2.54
C GLU A 201 6.92 6.28 -3.91
N GLU A 202 7.57 5.15 -4.16
CA GLU A 202 8.12 4.81 -5.49
C GLU A 202 7.01 4.61 -6.53
N ALA A 203 5.88 4.01 -6.15
CA ALA A 203 4.71 3.92 -7.03
C ALA A 203 4.21 5.30 -7.44
N VAL A 204 4.15 6.29 -6.53
CA VAL A 204 3.81 7.68 -6.87
C VAL A 204 4.77 8.26 -7.91
N ASN A 205 6.08 8.02 -7.75
CA ASN A 205 7.09 8.51 -8.68
C ASN A 205 6.95 7.84 -10.05
N ALA A 206 6.69 6.53 -10.08
CA ALA A 206 6.46 5.77 -11.29
C ALA A 206 5.19 6.22 -12.04
N VAL A 207 4.10 6.60 -11.35
CA VAL A 207 2.94 7.21 -12.02
C VAL A 207 3.33 8.50 -12.74
N LYS A 208 4.15 9.36 -12.11
CA LYS A 208 4.58 10.63 -12.72
C LYS A 208 5.46 10.42 -13.96
N SER A 209 6.25 9.36 -13.99
CA SER A 209 7.06 8.99 -15.17
C SER A 209 6.32 8.10 -16.17
N SER A 210 5.04 7.79 -15.92
CA SER A 210 4.22 6.87 -16.74
C SER A 210 4.79 5.44 -16.83
N ASP A 211 5.54 5.00 -15.82
CA ASP A 211 6.07 3.63 -15.72
C ASP A 211 5.09 2.71 -14.98
N ILE A 212 4.06 2.24 -15.68
CA ILE A 212 2.99 1.43 -15.10
C ILE A 212 3.48 0.04 -14.64
N ALA A 213 4.55 -0.48 -15.24
CA ALA A 213 5.16 -1.73 -14.78
C ALA A 213 5.73 -1.54 -13.36
N THR A 214 6.49 -0.47 -13.14
CA THR A 214 7.04 -0.13 -11.81
C THR A 214 5.92 0.23 -10.82
N VAL A 215 4.85 0.90 -11.24
CA VAL A 215 3.66 1.11 -10.40
C VAL A 215 3.12 -0.22 -9.89
N ASN A 216 2.83 -1.17 -10.78
CA ASN A 216 2.21 -2.44 -10.40
C ASN A 216 3.13 -3.28 -9.49
N THR A 217 4.43 -3.31 -9.77
CA THR A 217 5.42 -4.00 -8.93
C THR A 217 5.41 -3.44 -7.52
N ASN A 218 5.52 -2.13 -7.35
CA ASN A 218 5.59 -1.51 -6.04
C ASN A 218 4.26 -1.60 -5.26
N LEU A 219 3.12 -1.44 -5.93
CA LEU A 219 1.81 -1.64 -5.28
C LEU A 219 1.64 -3.10 -4.80
N SER A 220 2.08 -4.07 -5.60
CA SER A 220 2.02 -5.49 -5.21
C SER A 220 2.98 -5.81 -4.06
N ALA A 221 4.16 -5.17 -4.04
CA ALA A 221 5.11 -5.29 -2.94
C ALA A 221 4.50 -4.77 -1.63
N ALA A 222 3.91 -3.58 -1.62
CA ALA A 222 3.24 -3.04 -0.44
C ALA A 222 2.12 -3.95 0.10
N MET A 223 1.37 -4.63 -0.76
CA MET A 223 0.38 -5.64 -0.31
C MET A 223 1.05 -6.87 0.31
N THR A 224 2.18 -7.31 -0.25
CA THR A 224 2.96 -8.44 0.26
C THR A 224 3.55 -8.12 1.63
N ASP A 225 3.98 -6.88 1.86
CA ASP A 225 4.51 -6.44 3.14
C ASP A 225 3.44 -6.56 4.25
N TYR A 226 2.19 -6.14 3.97
CA TYR A 226 1.08 -6.31 4.91
C TYR A 226 0.73 -7.78 5.16
N SER A 227 0.72 -8.61 4.10
CA SER A 227 0.41 -10.03 4.27
C SER A 227 1.50 -10.75 5.05
N THR A 228 2.78 -10.45 4.78
CA THR A 228 3.92 -11.07 5.47
C THR A 228 3.88 -10.78 6.98
N CYS A 229 3.50 -9.56 7.37
CA CYS A 229 3.29 -9.24 8.79
C CYS A 229 2.15 -10.08 9.39
N ASN A 230 1.04 -10.23 8.68
CA ASN A 230 -0.07 -11.06 9.15
C ASN A 230 0.31 -12.54 9.28
N ASP A 231 1.04 -13.07 8.30
CA ASP A 231 1.51 -14.45 8.27
C ASP A 231 2.43 -14.72 9.47
N GLY A 232 3.29 -13.75 9.85
CA GLY A 232 4.12 -13.86 11.05
C GLY A 232 3.32 -14.06 12.34
N PHE A 233 2.17 -13.38 12.50
CA PHE A 233 1.27 -13.62 13.63
C PHE A 233 0.61 -15.01 13.53
N GLU A 234 0.14 -15.42 12.36
CA GLU A 234 -0.46 -16.74 12.16
C GLU A 234 0.52 -17.88 12.49
N GLU A 235 1.77 -17.78 12.02
CA GLU A 235 2.84 -18.74 12.27
C GLU A 235 3.24 -18.80 13.74
N SER A 236 3.20 -17.66 14.45
CA SER A 236 3.47 -17.61 15.90
C SER A 236 2.35 -18.22 16.74
N GLY A 237 1.14 -18.33 16.19
CA GLY A 237 -0.07 -18.74 16.92
C GLY A 237 -0.64 -17.67 17.85
N GLU A 238 -0.07 -16.46 17.87
CA GLU A 238 -0.56 -15.33 18.65
C GLU A 238 -1.73 -14.62 17.94
N PRO A 239 -2.65 -13.99 18.70
CA PRO A 239 -3.67 -13.13 18.09
C PRO A 239 -3.01 -12.01 17.28
N ASN A 240 -3.53 -11.74 16.08
CA ASN A 240 -3.06 -10.66 15.23
C ASN A 240 -3.86 -9.35 15.49
N PRO A 241 -3.32 -8.36 16.23
CA PRO A 241 -3.99 -7.08 16.46
C PRO A 241 -3.97 -6.15 15.23
N LEU A 242 -3.24 -6.51 14.18
CA LEU A 242 -3.08 -5.72 12.95
C LEU A 242 -3.96 -6.20 11.79
N ALA A 243 -4.64 -7.35 11.92
CA ALA A 243 -5.39 -7.98 10.83
C ALA A 243 -6.37 -7.02 10.13
N ASP A 244 -7.20 -6.30 10.90
CA ASP A 244 -8.19 -5.37 10.35
C ASP A 244 -7.55 -4.16 9.64
N VAL A 245 -6.42 -3.67 10.17
CA VAL A 245 -5.72 -2.54 9.55
C VAL A 245 -4.98 -2.99 8.28
N ALA A 246 -4.34 -4.16 8.31
CA ALA A 246 -3.71 -4.77 7.15
C ALA A 246 -4.72 -5.05 6.03
N ASP A 247 -5.90 -5.62 6.35
CA ASP A 247 -6.97 -5.84 5.38
C ASP A 247 -7.45 -4.54 4.73
N LYS A 248 -7.67 -3.49 5.53
CA LYS A 248 -8.03 -2.16 5.00
C LYS A 248 -6.95 -1.60 4.08
N LEU A 249 -5.68 -1.67 4.46
CA LEU A 249 -4.56 -1.19 3.64
C LEU A 249 -4.44 -1.97 2.34
N THR A 250 -4.55 -3.29 2.40
CA THR A 250 -4.58 -4.17 1.22
C THR A 250 -5.71 -3.79 0.26
N LYS A 251 -6.92 -3.50 0.76
CA LYS A 251 -8.04 -3.02 -0.07
C LYS A 251 -7.78 -1.65 -0.70
N MET A 252 -7.12 -0.74 0.03
CA MET A 252 -6.73 0.58 -0.52
C MET A 252 -5.70 0.42 -1.65
N VAL A 253 -4.71 -0.44 -1.49
CA VAL A 253 -3.68 -0.70 -2.51
C VAL A 253 -4.24 -1.49 -3.69
N SER A 254 -5.15 -2.45 -3.46
CA SER A 254 -5.91 -3.13 -4.51
C SER A 254 -6.72 -2.15 -5.37
N ASN A 255 -7.37 -1.14 -4.76
CA ASN A 255 -8.01 -0.07 -5.52
C ASN A 255 -7.00 0.71 -6.40
N CYS A 256 -5.79 0.94 -5.91
CA CYS A 256 -4.73 1.59 -6.70
C CYS A 256 -4.33 0.73 -7.91
N LEU A 257 -4.16 -0.59 -7.72
CA LEU A 257 -3.90 -1.53 -8.82
C LEU A 257 -5.05 -1.52 -9.84
N ALA A 258 -6.30 -1.55 -9.39
CA ALA A 258 -7.44 -1.49 -10.30
C ALA A 258 -7.44 -0.20 -11.14
N ILE A 259 -7.13 0.96 -10.53
CA ILE A 259 -7.03 2.24 -11.24
C ILE A 259 -5.85 2.25 -12.22
N SER A 260 -4.71 1.64 -11.89
CA SER A 260 -3.54 1.62 -12.79
C SER A 260 -3.84 0.93 -14.12
N THR A 261 -4.71 -0.08 -14.13
CA THR A 261 -5.17 -0.75 -15.36
C THR A 261 -5.98 0.13 -16.31
N LEU A 262 -6.46 1.28 -15.83
CA LEU A 262 -7.24 2.23 -16.62
C LEU A 262 -6.37 3.25 -17.37
N ILE A 263 -5.06 3.26 -17.11
CA ILE A 263 -4.07 4.10 -17.80
C ILE A 263 -3.71 3.44 -19.13
N LYS A 264 -3.66 4.23 -20.21
CA LYS A 264 -3.39 3.79 -21.59
C LYS A 264 -2.03 4.23 -22.07
#